data_AF-A0A967WTR3-F1
#
_entry.id   AF-A0A967WTR3-F1
#
_cell.length_a   1.000
_cell.length_b   1.000
_cell.length_c   1.000
_cell.angle_alpha   90.00
_cell.angle_beta   90.00
_cell.angle_gamma   90.00
#
_symmetry.space_group_name_H-M   'P 1'
#
loop_
_entity.id
_entity.type
_entity.pdbx_description
1 polymer ?
#
loop_
_entity_poly.entity_id
_entity_poly.type
_entity_poly.pdbx_seq_one_letter_code
_entity_poly.pdbx_strand_id
1 'polypeptide(L)'
;MILRTGTLIAKELIQFGRDRLLTLFILLVPALQLLLLAQAIERGINQQPVVIFDQDRSYQSRRLIANLDNTDELRVQFHVDSPDEMRRLLDEGRARMAVVIPAGFAQGLTSARASQSIQVIADATNTMAASISMSAASGVAGRFSADLA
;
A
#
# COMPACT_ATOMS: atom_id res chain seq x y z
N MET A 1 -40.97 4.86 35.54
CA MET A 1 -39.56 5.33 35.46
C MET A 1 -39.14 5.69 34.04
N ILE A 2 -39.44 4.86 33.03
CA ILE A 2 -39.06 5.06 31.61
C ILE A 2 -39.54 6.40 31.02
N LEU A 3 -40.78 6.84 31.35
CA LEU A 3 -41.31 8.13 30.87
C LEU A 3 -40.51 9.34 31.36
N ARG A 4 -40.00 9.32 32.61
CA ARG A 4 -39.19 10.43 33.16
C ARG A 4 -37.84 10.56 32.47
N THR A 5 -37.18 9.43 32.20
CA THR A 5 -35.90 9.41 31.50
C THR A 5 -36.04 9.92 30.06
N GLY A 6 -37.12 9.53 29.37
CA GLY A 6 -37.42 10.01 28.01
C GLY A 6 -37.64 11.53 27.93
N THR A 7 -38.35 12.11 28.91
CA THR A 7 -38.52 13.57 28.97
C THR A 7 -37.22 14.31 29.23
N LEU A 8 -36.34 13.75 30.07
CA LEU A 8 -35.03 14.33 30.36
C LEU A 8 -34.15 14.32 29.10
N ILE A 9 -34.11 13.19 28.38
CA ILE A 9 -33.37 13.05 27.13
C ILE A 9 -33.88 14.06 26.09
N ALA A 10 -35.20 14.19 25.92
CA ALA A 10 -35.79 15.15 24.98
C ALA A 10 -35.42 16.60 25.33
N LYS A 11 -35.41 16.96 26.62
CA LYS A 11 -34.99 18.28 27.10
C LYS A 11 -33.53 18.55 26.73
N GLU A 12 -32.64 17.61 27.02
CA GLU A 12 -31.20 17.76 26.73
C GLU A 12 -30.93 17.83 25.22
N LEU A 13 -31.62 17.04 24.37
CA LEU A 13 -31.47 17.14 22.92
C LEU A 13 -31.94 18.50 22.36
N ILE A 14 -33.06 19.02 22.86
CA ILE A 14 -33.57 20.34 22.45
C ILE A 14 -32.61 21.44 22.91
N GLN A 15 -32.08 21.32 24.14
CA GLN A 15 -31.12 22.27 24.70
C GLN A 15 -29.78 22.22 23.93
N PHE A 16 -29.34 21.03 23.55
CA PHE A 16 -28.18 20.79 22.70
C PHE A 16 -28.32 21.48 21.34
N GLY A 17 -29.42 21.22 20.62
CA GLY A 17 -29.66 21.84 19.31
C GLY A 17 -29.82 23.36 19.35
N ARG A 18 -30.12 23.95 20.51
CA ARG A 18 -30.19 25.41 20.69
C ARG A 18 -28.82 26.04 20.96
N ASP A 19 -27.86 25.27 21.48
CA ASP A 19 -26.46 25.67 21.56
C ASP A 19 -25.77 25.41 20.22
N ARG A 20 -25.89 26.41 19.33
CA ARG A 20 -25.34 26.35 17.97
C ARG A 20 -23.82 26.20 17.97
N LEU A 21 -23.12 26.72 18.99
CA LEU A 21 -21.68 26.63 19.09
C LEU A 21 -21.28 25.18 19.42
N LEU A 22 -21.85 24.61 20.49
CA LEU A 22 -21.57 23.22 20.88
C LEU A 22 -21.99 22.21 19.80
N THR A 23 -23.15 22.42 19.18
CA THR A 23 -23.62 21.59 18.06
C THR A 23 -22.66 21.65 16.88
N LEU A 24 -22.16 22.85 16.53
CA LEU A 24 -21.17 23.02 15.48
C LEU A 24 -19.86 22.29 15.82
N PHE A 25 -19.32 22.44 17.03
CA PHE A 25 -18.08 21.76 17.42
C PHE A 25 -18.20 20.23 17.38
N ILE A 26 -19.30 19.67 17.89
CA ILE A 26 -19.52 18.21 17.93
C ILE A 26 -19.70 17.61 16.53
N LEU A 27 -20.19 18.37 15.55
CA LEU A 27 -20.26 17.89 14.16
C LEU A 27 -18.98 18.20 13.38
N LEU A 28 -18.46 19.41 13.51
CA LEU A 28 -17.38 19.93 12.68
C LEU A 28 -16.02 19.37 13.07
N VAL A 29 -15.73 19.19 14.36
CA VAL A 29 -14.46 18.60 14.80
C VAL A 29 -14.32 17.15 14.31
N PRO A 30 -15.30 16.25 14.51
CA PRO A 30 -15.22 14.90 13.95
C PRO A 30 -15.23 14.88 12.42
N ALA A 31 -16.01 15.74 11.76
CA ALA A 31 -15.99 15.82 10.29
C ALA A 31 -14.61 16.24 9.76
N LEU A 32 -13.97 17.23 10.39
CA LEU A 32 -12.61 17.66 10.04
C LEU A 32 -11.60 16.54 10.33
N GLN A 33 -11.75 15.83 11.45
CA GLN A 33 -10.92 14.66 11.76
C GLN A 33 -11.04 13.56 10.70
N LEU A 34 -12.26 13.26 10.23
CA LEU A 34 -12.49 12.30 9.14
C LEU A 34 -11.86 12.77 7.83
N LEU A 35 -11.94 14.06 7.51
CA LEU A 35 -11.30 14.63 6.32
C LEU A 35 -9.76 14.51 6.39
N LEU A 36 -9.18 14.85 7.54
CA LEU A 36 -7.74 14.71 7.79
C LEU A 36 -7.30 13.25 7.73
N LEU A 37 -8.10 12.34 8.31
CA LEU A 37 -7.83 10.90 8.30
C LEU A 37 -7.88 10.34 6.87
N ALA A 38 -8.89 10.72 6.07
CA ALA A 38 -9.01 10.31 4.68
C ALA A 38 -7.77 10.71 3.87
N GLN A 39 -7.30 11.96 4.03
CA GLN A 39 -6.09 12.44 3.36
C GLN A 39 -4.80 11.78 3.87
N ALA A 40 -4.73 11.42 5.15
CA ALA A 40 -3.57 10.76 5.73
C ALA A 40 -3.43 9.31 5.23
N ILE A 41 -4.56 8.61 5.07
CA ILE A 41 -4.59 7.24 4.52
C ILE A 41 -4.10 7.25 3.07
N GLU A 42 -4.62 8.13 2.23
CA GLU A 42 -4.28 8.20 0.79
C GLU A 42 -2.78 8.45 0.54
N ARG A 43 -2.18 9.42 1.25
CA ARG A 43 -0.73 9.72 1.11
C ARG A 43 0.17 8.66 1.72
N GLY A 44 -0.33 7.90 2.69
CA GLY A 44 0.46 6.87 3.37
C GLY A 44 0.67 5.61 2.53
N ILE A 45 -0.11 5.43 1.46
CA ILE A 45 -0.19 4.18 0.71
C ILE A 45 0.31 4.36 -0.74
N ASN A 46 0.04 5.51 -1.37
CA ASN A 46 0.42 5.73 -2.76
C ASN A 46 1.94 5.94 -2.93
N GLN A 47 2.50 5.48 -4.05
CA GLN A 47 3.89 5.71 -4.46
C GLN A 47 4.96 5.18 -3.47
N GLN A 48 4.77 3.99 -2.90
CA GLN A 48 5.78 3.38 -2.03
C GLN A 48 7.11 3.17 -2.77
N PRO A 49 8.25 3.62 -2.22
CA PRO A 49 9.55 3.48 -2.87
C PRO A 49 9.95 2.01 -2.94
N VAL A 50 10.16 1.52 -4.17
CA VAL A 50 10.57 0.15 -4.47
C VAL A 50 12.02 0.12 -4.93
N VAL A 51 12.79 -0.82 -4.40
CA VAL A 51 14.10 -1.22 -4.93
C VAL A 51 13.99 -2.52 -5.72
N ILE A 52 14.60 -2.56 -6.90
CA ILE A 52 14.64 -3.73 -7.76
C ILE A 52 16.04 -4.33 -7.74
N PHE A 53 16.11 -5.62 -7.45
CA PHE A 53 17.31 -6.43 -7.64
C PHE A 53 17.05 -7.43 -8.78
N ASP A 54 17.45 -7.04 -10.00
CA ASP A 54 17.23 -7.81 -11.22
C ASP A 54 18.48 -8.59 -11.64
N GLN A 55 18.47 -9.89 -11.38
CA GLN A 55 19.55 -10.80 -11.77
C GLN A 55 19.36 -11.39 -13.18
N ASP A 56 18.18 -11.27 -13.78
CA ASP A 56 17.88 -11.84 -15.11
C ASP A 56 18.19 -10.85 -16.24
N ARG A 57 17.93 -9.56 -16.03
CA ARG A 57 18.23 -8.45 -16.97
C ARG A 57 17.69 -8.66 -18.39
N SER A 58 16.65 -9.48 -18.50
CA SER A 58 15.97 -9.86 -19.74
C SER A 58 14.92 -8.84 -20.17
N TYR A 59 14.33 -9.05 -21.35
CA TYR A 59 13.15 -8.30 -21.77
C TYR A 59 11.95 -8.54 -20.85
N GLN A 60 11.75 -9.77 -20.37
CA GLN A 60 10.60 -10.14 -19.54
C GLN A 60 10.68 -9.53 -18.14
N SER A 61 11.87 -9.55 -17.52
CA SER A 61 12.12 -8.87 -16.24
C SER A 61 11.87 -7.36 -16.35
N ARG A 62 12.42 -6.70 -17.38
CA ARG A 62 12.14 -5.27 -17.63
C ARG A 62 10.65 -4.96 -17.82
N ARG A 63 9.91 -5.84 -18.50
CA ARG A 63 8.46 -5.67 -18.69
C ARG A 63 7.69 -5.82 -17.36
N LEU A 64 8.08 -6.78 -16.52
CA LEU A 64 7.54 -6.91 -15.17
C LEU A 64 7.84 -5.67 -14.31
N ILE A 65 9.07 -5.16 -14.34
CA ILE A 65 9.47 -3.94 -13.62
C ILE A 65 8.64 -2.74 -14.07
N ALA A 66 8.43 -2.57 -15.38
CA ALA A 66 7.58 -1.52 -15.92
C ALA A 66 6.11 -1.65 -15.45
N ASN A 67 5.59 -2.87 -15.35
CA ASN A 67 4.24 -3.09 -14.82
C ASN A 67 4.14 -2.77 -13.32
N LEU A 68 5.21 -3.04 -12.56
CA LEU A 68 5.29 -2.66 -11.15
C LEU A 68 5.34 -1.13 -10.98
N ASP A 69 6.10 -0.43 -11.82
CA ASP A 69 6.21 1.05 -11.75
C ASP A 69 4.93 1.77 -12.24
N ASN A 70 4.15 1.13 -13.11
CA ASN A 70 2.84 1.63 -13.57
C ASN A 70 1.68 1.35 -12.59
N THR A 71 1.98 0.97 -11.35
CA THR A 71 0.97 0.67 -10.32
C THR A 71 0.95 1.80 -9.29
N ASP A 72 -0.20 2.40 -9.01
CA ASP A 72 -0.31 3.64 -8.22
C ASP A 72 0.33 3.54 -6.82
N GLU A 73 0.23 2.37 -6.19
CA GLU A 73 0.77 2.10 -4.86
C GLU A 73 2.30 1.93 -4.86
N LEU A 74 2.92 1.71 -6.01
CA LEU A 74 4.32 1.35 -6.15
C LEU A 74 5.08 2.42 -6.95
N ARG A 75 6.33 2.67 -6.60
CA ARG A 75 7.21 3.55 -7.36
C ARG A 75 8.62 2.99 -7.39
N VAL A 76 9.05 2.50 -8.53
CA VAL A 76 10.41 1.97 -8.74
C VAL A 76 11.40 3.12 -8.73
N GLN A 77 12.15 3.26 -7.64
CA GLN A 77 13.12 4.35 -7.45
C GLN A 77 14.57 3.89 -7.54
N PHE A 78 14.84 2.63 -7.19
CA PHE A 78 16.19 2.14 -7.09
C PHE A 78 16.34 0.84 -7.87
N HIS A 79 17.46 0.72 -8.58
CA HIS A 79 17.93 -0.53 -9.16
C HIS A 79 19.28 -0.81 -8.53
N VAL A 80 19.45 -2.01 -8.00
CA VAL A 80 20.67 -2.43 -7.32
C VAL A 80 21.20 -3.71 -7.93
N ASP A 81 22.50 -3.89 -7.84
CA ASP A 81 23.19 -5.07 -8.36
C ASP A 81 23.68 -6.00 -7.24
N SER A 82 23.46 -5.62 -5.97
CA SER A 82 23.87 -6.42 -4.82
C SER A 82 22.75 -6.55 -3.78
N PRO A 83 22.61 -7.75 -3.15
CA PRO A 83 21.70 -7.94 -2.02
C PRO A 83 22.02 -7.02 -0.82
N ASP A 84 23.28 -6.66 -0.63
CA ASP A 84 23.71 -5.80 0.49
C ASP A 84 23.26 -4.35 0.31
N GLU A 85 23.32 -3.83 -0.93
CA GLU A 85 22.78 -2.51 -1.26
C GLU A 85 21.26 -2.48 -1.15
N MET A 86 20.58 -3.54 -1.61
CA MET A 86 19.13 -3.71 -1.42
C MET A 86 18.76 -3.65 0.07
N ARG A 87 19.45 -4.43 0.92
CA ARG A 87 19.22 -4.45 2.38
C ARG A 87 19.46 -3.08 2.99
N ARG A 88 20.56 -2.42 2.63
CA ARG A 88 20.88 -1.08 3.12
C ARG A 88 19.79 -0.07 2.81
N LEU A 89 19.23 -0.08 1.59
CA LEU A 89 18.14 0.82 1.21
C LEU A 89 16.84 0.55 1.99
N LEU A 90 16.55 -0.71 2.31
CA LEU A 90 15.43 -1.08 3.18
C LEU A 90 15.68 -0.64 4.62
N ASP A 91 16.86 -0.93 5.17
CA ASP A 91 17.25 -0.61 6.54
C ASP A 91 17.30 0.91 6.80
N GLU A 92 17.77 1.68 5.82
CA GLU A 92 17.76 3.15 5.85
C GLU A 92 16.35 3.74 5.63
N GLY A 93 15.35 2.91 5.30
CA GLY A 93 13.98 3.33 5.00
C GLY A 93 13.85 4.13 3.70
N ARG A 94 14.87 4.13 2.84
CA ARG A 94 14.87 4.77 1.52
C ARG A 94 13.99 4.01 0.54
N ALA A 95 13.98 2.68 0.65
CA ALA A 95 13.01 1.80 0.02
C ALA A 95 12.10 1.19 1.09
N ARG A 96 10.81 1.03 0.79
CA ARG A 96 9.81 0.37 1.64
C ARG A 96 9.46 -1.03 1.15
N MET A 97 9.85 -1.35 -0.08
CA MET A 97 9.70 -2.67 -0.66
C MET A 97 10.90 -3.00 -1.55
N ALA A 98 11.30 -4.27 -1.57
CA ALA A 98 12.26 -4.82 -2.50
C ALA A 98 11.62 -5.92 -3.33
N VAL A 99 11.95 -5.94 -4.63
CA VAL A 99 11.57 -7.02 -5.54
C VAL A 99 12.84 -7.65 -6.09
N VAL A 100 12.99 -8.95 -5.88
CA VAL A 100 14.12 -9.74 -6.37
C VAL A 100 13.64 -10.61 -7.53
N ILE A 101 14.25 -10.40 -8.68
CA ILE A 101 14.02 -11.19 -9.89
C ILE A 101 15.24 -12.12 -10.05
N PRO A 102 15.05 -13.45 -9.92
CA PRO A 102 16.16 -14.40 -10.00
C PRO A 102 16.68 -14.55 -11.43
N ALA A 103 17.95 -14.93 -11.58
CA ALA A 103 18.53 -15.24 -12.88
C ALA A 103 17.78 -16.42 -13.53
N GLY A 104 17.54 -16.34 -14.85
CA GLY A 104 16.80 -17.36 -15.57
C GLY A 104 15.27 -17.19 -15.51
N PHE A 105 14.78 -16.08 -14.95
CA PHE A 105 13.36 -15.73 -14.91
C PHE A 105 12.71 -15.85 -16.30
N ALA A 106 13.26 -15.19 -17.33
CA ALA A 106 12.70 -15.26 -18.69
C ALA A 106 12.65 -16.69 -19.27
N GLN A 107 13.69 -17.50 -19.00
CA GLN A 107 13.75 -18.87 -19.49
C GLN A 107 12.71 -19.75 -18.77
N GLY A 108 12.53 -19.53 -17.47
CA GLY A 108 11.53 -20.21 -16.66
C GLY A 108 10.11 -19.96 -17.13
N LEU A 109 9.78 -18.72 -17.52
CA LEU A 109 8.45 -18.37 -18.06
C LEU A 109 8.08 -19.16 -19.33
N THR A 110 9.06 -19.58 -20.12
CA THR A 110 8.82 -20.33 -21.36
C THR A 110 8.69 -21.84 -21.11
N SER A 111 9.20 -22.32 -19.97
CA SER A 111 9.15 -23.74 -19.61
C SER A 111 7.91 -24.04 -18.77
N ALA A 112 6.98 -24.83 -19.31
CA ALA A 112 5.76 -25.28 -18.62
C ALA A 112 5.98 -26.05 -17.28
N ARG A 113 7.24 -26.30 -16.89
CA ARG A 113 7.64 -26.96 -15.63
C ARG A 113 8.36 -26.04 -14.63
N ALA A 114 8.70 -24.80 -14.99
CA ALA A 114 9.49 -23.93 -14.14
C ALA A 114 8.66 -22.74 -13.63
N SER A 115 7.92 -22.95 -12.54
CA SER A 115 7.43 -21.82 -11.74
C SER A 115 8.64 -21.10 -11.14
N GLN A 116 9.13 -20.06 -11.80
CA GLN A 116 10.10 -19.16 -11.23
C GLN A 116 9.36 -18.17 -10.31
N SER A 117 9.64 -18.25 -9.02
CA SER A 117 9.07 -17.32 -8.04
C SER A 117 9.93 -16.06 -7.97
N ILE A 118 9.30 -14.91 -8.19
CA ILE A 118 9.86 -13.63 -7.76
C ILE A 118 9.73 -13.52 -6.24
N GLN A 119 10.70 -12.88 -5.59
CA GLN A 119 10.62 -12.60 -4.15
C GLN A 119 10.27 -11.14 -3.94
N VAL A 120 9.29 -10.88 -3.09
CA VAL A 120 8.88 -9.55 -2.67
C VAL A 120 9.11 -9.43 -1.17
N ILE A 121 9.82 -8.39 -0.75
CA ILE A 121 10.14 -8.10 0.66
C ILE A 121 9.59 -6.72 0.95
N ALA A 122 8.76 -6.57 1.99
CA ALA A 122 8.19 -5.28 2.38
C ALA A 122 8.58 -4.92 3.82
N ASP A 123 8.88 -3.64 4.05
CA ASP A 123 9.10 -3.08 5.39
C ASP A 123 7.75 -2.97 6.11
N ALA A 124 7.58 -3.75 7.18
CA ALA A 124 6.34 -3.84 7.94
C ALA A 124 6.19 -2.78 9.05
N THR A 125 7.08 -1.76 9.11
CA THR A 125 6.98 -0.64 10.07
C THR A 125 5.62 0.05 9.99
N ASN A 126 5.05 0.15 8.79
CA ASN A 126 3.63 0.44 8.58
C ASN A 126 2.97 -0.78 7.94
N THR A 127 2.34 -1.62 8.75
CA THR A 127 1.73 -2.90 8.31
C THR A 127 0.64 -2.69 7.26
N MET A 128 -0.11 -1.59 7.32
CA MET A 128 -1.16 -1.29 6.33
C MET A 128 -0.54 -0.98 4.96
N ALA A 129 0.46 -0.10 4.91
CA ALA A 129 1.17 0.22 3.67
C ALA A 129 1.86 -1.03 3.09
N ALA A 130 2.57 -1.80 3.93
CA ALA A 130 3.22 -3.04 3.53
C ALA A 130 2.25 -4.06 2.92
N SER A 131 1.09 -4.27 3.56
CA SER A 131 0.07 -5.20 3.06
C SER A 131 -0.46 -4.78 1.71
N ILE A 132 -0.74 -3.49 1.53
CA ILE A 132 -1.27 -2.96 0.26
C ILE A 132 -0.22 -3.08 -0.85
N SER A 133 1.04 -2.70 -0.60
CA SER A 133 2.11 -2.85 -1.58
C SER A 133 2.36 -4.32 -1.95
N MET A 134 2.31 -5.24 -0.98
CA MET A 134 2.42 -6.68 -1.25
C MET A 134 1.25 -7.19 -2.10
N SER A 135 0.02 -6.76 -1.83
CA SER A 135 -1.14 -7.11 -2.64
C SER A 135 -1.03 -6.53 -4.05
N ALA A 136 -0.57 -5.29 -4.21
CA ALA A 136 -0.34 -4.65 -5.50
C ALA A 136 0.71 -5.41 -6.31
N ALA A 137 1.87 -5.71 -5.72
CA ALA A 137 2.93 -6.49 -6.36
C ALA A 137 2.46 -7.91 -6.76
N SER A 138 1.71 -8.58 -5.88
CA SER A 138 1.11 -9.89 -6.17
C SER A 138 0.08 -9.82 -7.30
N GLY A 139 -0.72 -8.75 -7.35
CA GLY A 139 -1.68 -8.51 -8.43
C GLY A 139 -1.00 -8.26 -9.77
N VAL A 140 0.10 -7.49 -9.79
CA VAL A 140 0.94 -7.30 -10.98
C VAL A 140 1.53 -8.63 -11.44
N ALA A 141 2.09 -9.41 -10.52
CA ALA A 141 2.65 -10.73 -10.84
C ALA A 141 1.59 -11.68 -11.41
N GLY A 142 0.40 -11.72 -10.81
CA GLY A 142 -0.72 -12.54 -11.29
C GLY A 142 -1.20 -12.14 -12.68
N ARG A 143 -1.34 -10.84 -12.95
CA ARG A 143 -1.68 -10.33 -14.30
C ARG A 143 -0.58 -10.67 -15.31
N PHE A 144 0.68 -10.47 -14.92
CA PHE A 144 1.81 -10.79 -15.78
C PHE A 144 1.87 -12.28 -16.15
N SER A 145 1.58 -13.17 -15.20
CA SER A 145 1.45 -14.61 -15.48
C SER A 145 0.28 -14.93 -16.40
N ALA A 146 -0.85 -14.24 -16.26
CA ALA A 146 -2.02 -14.43 -17.13
C ALA A 146 -1.75 -13.96 -18.58
N ASP A 147 -1.00 -12.87 -18.77
CA ASP A 147 -0.61 -12.36 -20.10
C ASP A 147 0.34 -13.29 -20.87
N LEU A 148 0.96 -14.25 -20.18
CA LEU A 148 1.92 -15.21 -20.74
C LEU A 148 1.31 -16.58 -21.04
N ALA A 149 0.07 -16.84 -20.59
CA ALA A 149 -0.66 -18.09 -20.81
C ALA A 149 -1.47 -18.03 -22.11
#